data_AF-A0A398BDZ5-F1
#
_entry.id   AF-A0A398BDZ5-F1
#
_cell.length_a   1.000
_cell.length_b   1.000
_cell.length_c   1.000
_cell.angle_alpha   90.00
_cell.angle_beta   90.00
_cell.angle_gamma   90.00
#
_symmetry.space_group_name_H-M   'P 1'
#
loop_
_entity.id
_entity.type
_entity.pdbx_description
1 polymer ?
#
loop_
_entity_poly.entity_id
_entity_poly.type
_entity_poly.pdbx_seq_one_letter_code
_entity_poly.pdbx_strand_id
1 'polypeptide(L)' 'MPDNKPKPDDRSDNVEKLQKMIHDTIENMEEAEDAMAFSNEQDQATIKAKNERRRDSIDSFREEIKDEYRAQHGEDQ' A
#
# COMPACT_ATOMS: atom_id res chain seq x y z
N MET A 1 29.88 12.86 -24.64
CA MET A 1 28.42 12.84 -24.42
C MET A 1 28.19 12.14 -23.09
N PRO A 2 27.59 12.75 -22.08
CA PRO A 2 27.25 11.99 -20.88
C PRO A 2 26.04 11.13 -21.20
N ASP A 3 26.24 9.81 -21.19
CA ASP A 3 25.18 8.81 -21.21
C ASP A 3 24.28 9.02 -20.01
N ASN A 4 23.21 9.81 -20.17
CA ASN A 4 22.11 9.90 -19.22
C ASN A 4 21.25 8.64 -19.36
N LYS A 5 21.86 7.48 -19.16
CA LYS A 5 21.15 6.23 -19.02
C LYS A 5 20.53 6.32 -17.62
N PRO A 6 19.21 6.51 -17.48
CA PRO A 6 18.59 6.42 -16.17
C PRO A 6 19.06 5.08 -15.59
N LYS A 7 19.61 5.12 -14.36
CA LYS A 7 19.86 3.88 -13.63
C LYS A 7 18.55 3.08 -13.72
N PRO A 8 18.58 1.77 -13.98
CA PRO A 8 17.38 0.98 -13.81
C PRO A 8 16.90 1.30 -12.40
N ASP A 9 15.73 1.92 -12.28
CA ASP A 9 15.13 2.18 -10.97
C ASP A 9 15.18 0.85 -10.24
N ASP A 10 15.77 0.84 -9.05
CA ASP A 10 15.88 -0.39 -8.29
C ASP A 10 14.46 -0.74 -7.83
N ARG A 11 13.80 -1.59 -8.61
CA ARG A 11 12.41 -1.97 -8.37
C ARG A 11 12.24 -2.69 -7.01
N SER A 12 13.35 -3.12 -6.41
CA SER A 12 13.38 -3.60 -5.02
C SER A 12 12.97 -2.49 -4.03
N ASP A 13 13.37 -1.24 -4.26
CA ASP A 13 13.01 -0.10 -3.41
C ASP A 13 11.50 0.18 -3.46
N ASN A 14 10.85 -0.07 -4.61
CA ASN A 14 9.41 0.11 -4.76
C ASN A 14 8.64 -0.94 -3.96
N VAL A 15 9.06 -2.21 -4.02
CA VAL A 15 8.46 -3.29 -3.23
C VAL A 15 8.58 -3.00 -1.74
N GLU A 16 9.75 -2.59 -1.25
CA GLU A 16 9.94 -2.26 0.17
C GLU A 16 9.05 -1.10 0.62
N LYS A 17 8.95 -0.03 -0.19
CA LYS A 17 8.05 1.10 0.09
C LYS A 17 6.59 0.68 0.12
N LEU A 18 6.14 -0.12 -0.85
CA LEU A 18 4.77 -0.63 -0.92
C LEU A 18 4.44 -1.51 0.28
N GLN A 19 5.34 -2.40 0.68
CA GLN A 19 5.19 -3.22 1.88
C GLN A 19 5.08 -2.37 3.14
N LYS A 20 5.92 -1.34 3.28
CA LYS A 20 5.84 -0.39 4.39
C LYS A 20 4.50 0.34 4.40
N MET A 21 4.04 0.85 3.25
CA MET A 21 2.74 1.54 3.16
C MET A 21 1.58 0.63 3.51
N ILE A 22 1.61 -0.65 3.11
CA ILE A 22 0.61 -1.63 3.52
C ILE A 22 0.60 -1.79 5.04
N HIS A 23 1.78 -2.00 5.65
CA HIS A 23 1.90 -2.16 7.09
C HIS A 23 1.40 -0.93 7.85
N ASP A 24 1.89 0.26 7.50
CA ASP A 24 1.43 1.53 8.09
C ASP A 24 -0.10 1.69 7.92
N THR A 25 -0.66 1.30 6.77
CA THR A 25 -2.11 1.42 6.52
C THR A 25 -2.91 0.45 7.39
N ILE A 26 -2.42 -0.77 7.60
CA ILE A 26 -3.05 -1.76 8.48
C ILE A 26 -3.03 -1.27 9.93
N GLU A 27 -1.89 -0.78 10.44
CA GLU A 27 -1.80 -0.22 11.79
C GLU A 27 -2.79 0.96 11.97
N ASN A 28 -2.85 1.87 11.00
CA ASN A 28 -3.80 2.98 11.00
C ASN A 28 -5.28 2.53 10.94
N MET A 29 -5.57 1.35 10.38
CA MET A 29 -6.92 0.79 10.38
C MET A 29 -7.27 0.21 11.74
N GLU A 30 -6.35 -0.54 12.36
CA GLU A 30 -6.49 -1.13 13.68
C GLU A 30 -6.65 -0.05 14.75
N GLU A 31 -5.78 0.97 14.76
CA GLU A 31 -5.89 2.13 15.67
C GLU A 31 -7.23 2.86 15.52
N ALA A 32 -7.72 2.98 14.28
CA ALA A 32 -9.01 3.61 14.03
C ALA A 32 -10.19 2.74 14.51
N GLU A 33 -10.07 1.41 14.40
CA GLU A 33 -11.05 0.46 14.95
C GLU A 33 -11.08 0.50 16.48
N ASP A 34 -9.92 0.61 17.13
CA ASP A 34 -9.85 0.81 18.58
C ASP A 34 -10.49 2.14 19.01
N ALA A 35 -10.23 3.22 18.26
CA ALA A 35 -10.87 4.52 18.50
C ALA A 35 -12.40 4.47 18.29
N MET A 36 -12.89 3.57 17.43
CA MET A 36 -14.32 3.39 17.15
C MET A 36 -15.10 3.01 18.42
N ALA A 37 -14.49 2.25 19.33
CA ALA A 37 -15.12 1.81 20.58
C ALA A 37 -15.51 2.97 21.51
N PHE A 38 -14.85 4.13 21.37
CA PHE A 38 -15.10 5.32 22.18
C PHE A 38 -15.79 6.46 21.40
N SER A 39 -16.14 6.20 20.13
CA SER A 39 -16.66 7.20 19.20
C SER A 39 -18.20 7.17 19.12
N ASN A 40 -18.81 8.29 18.72
CA ASN A 40 -20.25 8.36 18.43
C ASN A 40 -20.60 7.69 17.09
N GLU A 41 -21.89 7.43 16.82
CA GLU A 41 -22.34 6.71 15.62
C GLU A 41 -21.87 7.34 14.30
N GLN A 42 -21.82 8.67 14.21
CA GLN A 42 -21.36 9.38 13.02
C GLN A 42 -19.86 9.18 12.77
N ASP A 43 -19.06 9.27 13.82
CA ASP A 43 -17.62 9.04 13.77
C ASP A 43 -17.32 7.57 13.45
N GLN A 44 -18.07 6.63 14.04
CA GLN A 44 -17.96 5.20 13.72
C GLN A 44 -18.23 4.93 12.23
N ALA A 45 -19.30 5.50 11.67
CA ALA A 45 -19.61 5.37 10.24
C ALA A 45 -18.49 5.93 9.36
N THR A 46 -17.91 7.07 9.75
CA THR A 46 -16.79 7.71 9.05
C THR A 46 -15.53 6.84 9.09
N ILE A 47 -15.21 6.26 10.25
CA ILE A 47 -14.08 5.35 10.41
C ILE A 47 -14.27 4.11 9.53
N LYS A 48 -15.45 3.48 9.56
CA LYS A 48 -15.75 2.31 8.72
C LYS A 48 -15.56 2.61 7.23
N ALA A 49 -16.11 3.73 6.75
CA ALA A 49 -15.96 4.14 5.34
C ALA A 49 -14.52 4.49 4.96
N LYS A 50 -13.68 4.97 5.91
CA LYS A 50 -12.25 5.15 5.67
C LYS A 50 -11.51 3.82 5.62
N ASN A 51 -11.80 2.90 6.54
CA ASN A 51 -11.19 1.58 6.57
C ASN A 51 -11.55 0.75 5.33
N GLU A 52 -12.77 0.86 4.81
CA GLU A 52 -13.17 0.23 3.56
C GLU A 52 -12.30 0.70 2.38
N ARG A 53 -12.14 2.02 2.20
CA ARG A 53 -11.25 2.58 1.15
C ARG A 53 -9.79 2.20 1.33
N ARG A 54 -9.32 2.05 2.57
CA ARG A 54 -7.95 1.59 2.86
C ARG A 54 -7.76 0.13 2.45
N ARG A 55 -8.77 -0.73 2.58
CA ARG A 55 -8.71 -2.12 2.06
C ARG A 55 -8.52 -2.14 0.55
N ASP A 56 -9.28 -1.33 -0.18
CA ASP A 56 -9.12 -1.22 -1.64
C ASP A 56 -7.70 -0.73 -2.03
N SER A 57 -7.15 0.20 -1.25
CA SER A 57 -5.79 0.72 -1.45
C SER A 57 -4.73 -0.36 -1.17
N ILE A 58 -4.90 -1.14 -0.10
CA ILE A 58 -4.01 -2.28 0.22
C ILE A 58 -4.05 -3.32 -0.90
N ASP A 59 -5.22 -3.65 -1.42
CA ASP A 59 -5.33 -4.61 -2.52
C ASP A 59 -4.66 -4.09 -3.79
N SER A 60 -4.79 -2.79 -4.08
CA SER A 60 -4.05 -2.14 -5.18
C SER A 60 -2.53 -2.22 -4.97
N PHE A 61 -2.03 -1.97 -3.76
CA PHE A 61 -0.60 -2.10 -3.44
C PHE A 61 -0.11 -3.55 -3.57
N ARG A 62 -0.94 -4.53 -3.22
CA ARG A 62 -0.60 -5.95 -3.35
C ARG A 62 -0.47 -6.36 -4.81
N GLU A 63 -1.35 -5.88 -5.68
CA GLU A 63 -1.23 -6.11 -7.13
C GLU A 63 0.03 -5.44 -7.68
N GLU A 64 0.31 -4.19 -7.30
CA GLU A 64 1.54 -3.49 -7.72
C GLU A 64 2.81 -4.25 -7.30
N ILE A 65 2.86 -4.75 -6.06
CA ILE A 65 3.98 -5.58 -5.60
C ILE A 65 4.16 -6.82 -6.48
N LYS A 66 3.08 -7.52 -6.85
CA LYS A 66 3.16 -8.71 -7.72
C LYS A 66 3.72 -8.35 -9.09
N ASP A 67 3.26 -7.25 -9.67
CA ASP A 67 3.70 -6.82 -10.99
C ASP A 67 5.18 -6.37 -10.95
N GLU A 68 5.61 -5.69 -9.89
CA GLU A 68 7.02 -5.37 -9.67
C GLU A 68 7.90 -6.63 -9.52
N TYR A 69 7.43 -7.65 -8.78
CA TYR A 69 8.12 -8.93 -8.67
C TYR A 69 8.23 -9.65 -10.02
N ARG A 70 7.14 -9.73 -10.80
CA ARG A 70 7.12 -10.34 -12.14
C ARG A 70 8.11 -9.65 -13.06
N ALA A 71 8.08 -8.33 -13.06
CA ALA A 71 8.92 -7.55 -13.92
C ALA A 71 10.41 -7.70 -13.52
N GLN A 72 10.71 -7.77 -12.22
CA GLN A 72 12.07 -8.04 -11.71
C GLN A 72 12.59 -9.44 -12.08
N HIS A 73 11.72 -10.46 -12.06
CA HIS A 73 12.08 -11.86 -12.36
C HIS A 73 11.99 -12.22 -13.85
N GLY A 74 11.60 -11.27 -14.71
CA GLY A 74 11.56 -11.47 -16.16
C GLY A 74 10.51 -12.49 -16.61
N GLU A 75 9.46 -12.71 -15.82
CA GLU A 75 8.34 -13.59 -16.19
C GLU A 75 7.30 -12.85 -17.04
N ASP A 76 7.76 -12.05 -18.01
CA ASP A 76 6.97 -11.65 -19.17
C ASP A 76 7.25 -12.71 -20.27
N GLN A 77 6.42 -13.76 -20.30
CA GLN A 77 6.34 -14.69 -21.45
C GLN A 77 5.12 -14.35 -22.30
#